data_AF-A0A8D8H4M2-F1
#
_entry.id   AF-A0A8D8H4M2-F1
#
_cell.length_a   1.000
_cell.length_b   1.000
_cell.length_c   1.000
_cell.angle_alpha   90.00
_cell.angle_beta   90.00
_cell.angle_gamma   90.00
#
_symmetry.space_group_name_H-M   'P 1'
#
loop_
_entity.id
_entity.type
_entity.pdbx_description
1 polymer ?
#
loop_
_entity_poly.entity_id
_entity_poly.type
_entity_poly.pdbx_seq_one_letter_code
_entity_poly.pdbx_strand_id
1 'polypeptide(L)'
;LPSFISTVIFAIQGIEFILPIENKMQHPQHFTSWCGINNVSIGFLTVLYSVTGFFGYAQFGDQTQGSVTLNLPNNNALAESTRLLSAIAILLSLGLSYYVPMEITWQMIADRVPPKFANWAQAAIRLNVLLVLLAIAIVAPQIEPFVGLAGSIGGGTLVVIYPVMLDVVFRWSTGDFGLFRWHLVKNCLLFMFGLFVLIVGTYFSVMEIVDSYR
;
A
#
# COMPACT_ATOMS: atom_id res chain seq x y z
N LEU A 1 -0.45 -19.12 -0.20
CA LEU A 1 -1.10 -18.74 -1.49
C LEU A 1 -2.05 -17.55 -1.34
N PRO A 2 -3.03 -17.55 -0.43
CA PRO A 2 -3.90 -16.38 -0.25
C PRO A 2 -3.15 -15.14 0.29
N SER A 3 -2.25 -15.32 1.27
CA SER A 3 -1.39 -14.24 1.79
C SER A 3 -0.54 -13.59 0.68
N PHE A 4 -0.10 -14.37 -0.33
CA PHE A 4 0.67 -13.85 -1.47
C PHE A 4 -0.14 -12.88 -2.34
N ILE A 5 -1.42 -13.16 -2.59
CA ILE A 5 -2.28 -12.26 -3.38
C ILE A 5 -2.40 -10.90 -2.67
N SER A 6 -2.59 -10.91 -1.35
CA SER A 6 -2.65 -9.69 -0.54
C SER A 6 -1.33 -8.93 -0.54
N THR A 7 -0.19 -9.62 -0.43
CA THR A 7 1.14 -9.01 -0.52
C THR A 7 1.41 -8.39 -1.88
N VAL A 8 1.01 -9.04 -2.99
CA VAL A 8 1.16 -8.47 -4.33
C VAL A 8 0.27 -7.25 -4.52
N ILE A 9 -0.97 -7.30 -4.04
CA ILE A 9 -1.87 -6.14 -4.06
C ILE A 9 -1.24 -4.99 -3.27
N PHE A 10 -0.70 -5.25 -2.07
CA PHE A 10 0.00 -4.25 -1.28
C PHE A 10 1.22 -3.66 -2.00
N ALA A 11 2.05 -4.51 -2.62
CA ALA A 11 3.27 -4.07 -3.29
C ALA A 11 3.00 -3.17 -4.50
N ILE A 12 1.92 -3.43 -5.24
CA ILE A 12 1.55 -2.66 -6.43
C ILE A 12 0.66 -1.45 -6.06
N GLN A 13 0.07 -1.45 -4.86
CA GLN A 13 -0.79 -0.38 -4.39
C GLN A 13 0.01 0.90 -4.12
N GLY A 14 -0.37 1.99 -4.80
CA GLY A 14 0.20 3.33 -4.60
C GLY A 14 -0.85 4.42 -4.37
N ILE A 15 -2.06 4.05 -3.93
CA ILE A 15 -3.23 4.95 -3.92
C ILE A 15 -3.03 6.24 -3.12
N GLU A 16 -2.21 6.19 -2.07
CA GLU A 16 -1.87 7.33 -1.21
C GLU A 16 -1.18 8.44 -1.99
N PHE A 17 -0.38 8.10 -3.00
CA PHE A 17 0.39 9.06 -3.77
C PHE A 17 -0.31 9.51 -5.05
N ILE A 18 -1.38 8.83 -5.48
CA ILE A 18 -2.04 9.12 -6.75
C ILE A 18 -2.55 10.57 -6.79
N LEU A 19 -3.35 10.99 -5.80
CA LEU A 19 -3.96 12.33 -5.80
C LEU A 19 -2.91 13.46 -5.68
N PRO A 20 -1.93 13.39 -4.76
CA PRO A 20 -0.89 14.42 -4.69
C PRO A 20 0.00 14.48 -5.93
N ILE A 21 0.28 13.35 -6.57
CA ILE A 21 1.06 13.31 -7.82
C ILE A 21 0.24 13.92 -8.95
N GLU A 22 -1.00 13.49 -9.13
CA GLU A 22 -1.90 14.01 -10.18
C GLU A 22 -2.08 15.53 -10.05
N ASN A 23 -2.30 16.04 -8.83
CA ASN A 23 -2.43 17.49 -8.57
C ASN A 23 -1.16 18.30 -8.87
N LYS A 24 0.02 17.67 -8.84
CA LYS A 24 1.31 18.33 -9.11
C LYS A 24 1.79 18.14 -10.56
N MET A 25 1.06 17.41 -11.40
CA MET A 25 1.40 17.22 -12.80
C MET A 25 1.03 18.43 -13.65
N GLN A 26 1.88 18.76 -14.62
CA GLN A 26 1.59 19.81 -15.61
C GLN A 26 0.36 19.48 -16.48
N HIS A 27 0.15 18.18 -16.75
CA HIS A 27 -0.98 17.68 -17.54
C HIS A 27 -1.64 16.48 -16.83
N PRO A 28 -2.57 16.72 -15.88
CA PRO A 28 -3.21 15.65 -15.10
C PRO A 28 -4.02 14.68 -15.96
N GLN A 29 -4.55 15.13 -17.10
CA GLN A 29 -5.34 14.32 -18.04
C GLN A 29 -4.56 13.12 -18.63
N HIS A 30 -3.22 13.18 -18.64
CA HIS A 30 -2.38 12.08 -19.12
C HIS A 30 -2.10 11.02 -18.05
N PHE A 31 -2.53 11.22 -16.80
CA PHE A 31 -2.27 10.26 -15.72
C PHE A 31 -2.95 8.91 -15.95
N THR A 32 -4.24 8.93 -16.33
CA THR A 32 -5.08 7.74 -16.58
C THR A 32 -5.17 7.34 -18.06
N SER A 33 -4.40 7.97 -18.95
CA SER A 33 -4.37 7.58 -20.37
C SER A 33 -3.89 6.13 -20.57
N TRP A 34 -4.17 5.51 -21.73
CA TRP A 34 -3.79 4.11 -21.99
C TRP A 34 -2.28 3.85 -21.81
N CYS A 35 -1.44 4.74 -22.36
CA CYS A 35 0.00 4.81 -22.10
C CYS A 35 0.33 5.93 -21.10
N GLY A 36 -0.60 6.21 -20.18
CA GLY A 36 -0.44 7.19 -19.13
C GLY A 36 0.54 6.73 -18.05
N ILE A 37 0.94 7.67 -17.22
CA ILE A 37 1.97 7.44 -16.19
C ILE A 37 1.58 6.26 -15.29
N ASN A 38 0.30 6.13 -14.91
CA ASN A 38 -0.15 5.06 -14.04
C ASN A 38 0.10 3.65 -14.63
N ASN A 39 -0.30 3.41 -15.88
CA ASN A 39 -0.14 2.09 -16.52
C ASN A 39 1.33 1.76 -16.76
N VAL A 40 2.13 2.74 -17.18
CA VAL A 40 3.58 2.56 -17.39
C VAL A 40 4.28 2.27 -16.07
N SER A 41 3.94 2.99 -15.00
CA SER A 41 4.49 2.76 -13.66
C SER A 41 4.15 1.38 -13.11
N ILE A 42 2.88 0.97 -13.16
CA ILE A 42 2.45 -0.36 -12.69
C ILE A 42 3.12 -1.48 -13.51
N GLY A 43 3.18 -1.33 -14.84
CA GLY A 43 3.86 -2.29 -15.71
C GLY A 43 5.35 -2.42 -15.39
N PHE A 44 6.03 -1.29 -15.22
CA PHE A 44 7.44 -1.27 -14.84
C PHE A 44 7.69 -1.91 -13.47
N LEU A 45 6.88 -1.56 -12.46
CA LEU A 45 6.96 -2.16 -11.11
C LEU A 45 6.74 -3.66 -11.15
N THR A 46 5.77 -4.13 -11.94
CA THR A 46 5.46 -5.55 -12.08
C THR A 46 6.65 -6.32 -12.66
N VAL A 47 7.30 -5.79 -13.71
CA VAL A 47 8.49 -6.40 -14.29
C VAL A 47 9.63 -6.41 -13.28
N LEU A 48 9.88 -5.29 -12.61
CA LEU A 48 10.95 -5.17 -11.63
C LEU A 48 10.77 -6.17 -10.48
N TYR A 49 9.59 -6.21 -9.87
CA TYR A 49 9.28 -7.16 -8.79
C TYR A 49 9.32 -8.61 -9.24
N SER A 50 8.87 -8.92 -10.47
CA SER A 50 8.95 -10.28 -11.02
C SER A 50 10.39 -10.73 -11.20
N VAL A 51 11.26 -9.86 -11.75
CA VAL A 51 12.68 -10.14 -11.95
C VAL A 51 13.38 -10.32 -10.60
N THR A 52 13.20 -9.38 -9.67
CA THR A 52 13.80 -9.46 -8.34
C THR A 52 13.31 -10.67 -7.55
N GLY A 53 12.02 -10.97 -7.61
CA GLY A 53 11.43 -12.16 -6.96
C GLY A 53 11.97 -13.45 -7.55
N PHE A 54 12.07 -13.56 -8.88
CA PHE A 54 12.60 -14.74 -9.56
C PHE A 54 14.05 -15.01 -9.20
N PHE A 55 14.94 -14.02 -9.32
CA PHE A 55 16.36 -14.19 -8.99
C PHE A 55 16.59 -14.37 -7.49
N GLY A 56 15.78 -13.71 -6.64
CA GLY A 56 15.84 -13.91 -5.19
C GLY A 56 15.52 -15.36 -4.79
N TYR A 57 14.43 -15.91 -5.33
CA TYR A 57 14.06 -17.30 -5.06
C TYR A 57 15.06 -18.30 -5.66
N ALA A 58 15.56 -18.05 -6.87
CA ALA A 58 16.53 -18.92 -7.53
C ALA A 58 17.85 -19.05 -6.73
N GLN A 59 18.24 -18.02 -5.99
CA GLN A 59 19.49 -18.02 -5.21
C GLN A 59 19.33 -18.64 -3.80
N PHE A 60 18.21 -18.36 -3.11
CA PHE A 60 18.02 -18.75 -1.70
C PHE A 60 17.07 -19.93 -1.48
N GLY A 61 16.29 -20.32 -2.50
CA GLY A 61 15.35 -21.43 -2.44
C GLY A 61 14.36 -21.32 -1.28
N ASP A 62 14.14 -22.42 -0.58
CA ASP A 62 13.18 -22.48 0.55
C ASP A 62 13.66 -21.76 1.82
N GLN A 63 14.90 -21.25 1.87
CA GLN A 63 15.44 -20.51 3.02
C GLN A 63 15.13 -19.01 2.97
N THR A 64 14.37 -18.57 1.97
CA THR A 64 14.06 -17.15 1.75
C THR A 64 13.19 -16.60 2.88
N GLN A 65 13.78 -15.74 3.72
CA GLN A 65 13.09 -14.95 4.73
C GLN A 65 12.25 -13.84 4.08
N GLY A 66 11.25 -13.35 4.81
CA GLY A 66 10.33 -12.31 4.36
C GLY A 66 10.88 -10.93 4.06
N SER A 67 12.17 -10.71 4.30
CA SER A 67 12.89 -9.59 3.74
C SER A 67 14.15 -10.08 3.04
N VAL A 68 14.34 -9.64 1.79
CA VAL A 68 15.51 -10.00 0.98
C VAL A 68 16.81 -9.60 1.69
N THR A 69 16.81 -8.50 2.45
CA THR A 69 17.99 -8.00 3.18
C THR A 69 18.40 -8.91 4.35
N LEU A 70 17.48 -9.73 4.88
CA LEU A 70 17.77 -10.71 5.93
C LEU A 70 18.47 -11.96 5.36
N ASN A 71 18.25 -12.27 4.08
CA ASN A 71 18.86 -13.43 3.41
C ASN A 71 20.32 -13.20 2.99
N LEU A 72 20.80 -11.96 2.99
CA LEU A 72 22.16 -11.62 2.55
C LEU A 72 23.22 -12.09 3.58
N PRO A 73 24.31 -12.74 3.14
CA PRO A 73 25.36 -13.22 4.03
C PRO A 73 26.12 -12.06 4.68
N ASN A 74 26.31 -12.12 6.01
CA ASN A 74 26.95 -11.06 6.80
C ASN A 74 28.47 -10.89 6.57
N ASN A 75 29.10 -11.67 5.68
CA ASN A 75 30.56 -11.71 5.53
C ASN A 75 31.09 -11.05 4.24
N ASN A 76 30.22 -10.40 3.47
CA ASN A 76 30.57 -9.78 2.18
C ASN A 76 30.33 -8.26 2.22
N ALA A 77 31.33 -7.46 1.84
CA ALA A 77 31.22 -6.00 1.79
C ALA A 77 30.06 -5.50 0.90
N LEU A 78 29.73 -6.24 -0.17
CA LEU A 78 28.57 -5.94 -1.04
C LEU A 78 27.22 -6.14 -0.34
N ALA A 79 27.11 -7.16 0.52
CA ALA A 79 25.90 -7.44 1.28
C ALA A 79 25.66 -6.38 2.35
N GLU A 80 26.71 -5.97 3.06
CA GLU A 80 26.64 -4.87 4.03
C GLU A 80 26.26 -3.54 3.39
N SER A 81 26.87 -3.21 2.24
CA SER A 81 26.52 -2.01 1.47
C SER A 81 25.04 -2.02 1.06
N THR A 82 24.53 -3.15 0.58
CA THR A 82 23.11 -3.30 0.20
C THR A 82 22.18 -3.12 1.39
N ARG A 83 22.52 -3.69 2.55
CA ARG A 83 21.76 -3.51 3.79
C ARG A 83 21.72 -2.04 4.20
N LEU A 84 22.85 -1.35 4.15
CA LEU A 84 22.94 0.07 4.49
C LEU A 84 22.14 0.96 3.51
N LEU A 85 22.27 0.71 2.21
CA LEU A 85 21.48 1.40 1.18
C LEU A 85 19.97 1.16 1.36
N SER A 86 19.55 -0.07 1.70
CA SER A 86 18.15 -0.38 1.97
C SER A 86 17.62 0.36 3.20
N ALA A 87 18.42 0.48 4.27
CA ALA A 87 18.05 1.23 5.46
C ALA A 87 17.87 2.73 5.14
N ILE A 88 18.78 3.33 4.36
CA ILE A 88 18.66 4.71 3.89
C ILE A 88 17.41 4.88 3.03
N ALA A 89 17.16 3.96 2.10
CA ALA A 89 15.98 4.00 1.25
C ALA A 89 14.67 3.95 2.06
N ILE A 90 14.60 3.08 3.07
CA ILE A 90 13.45 3.00 3.99
C ILE A 90 13.28 4.31 4.76
N LEU A 91 14.35 4.88 5.31
CA LEU A 91 14.31 6.15 6.04
C LEU A 91 13.77 7.30 5.17
N LEU A 92 14.24 7.40 3.93
CA LEU A 92 13.74 8.40 2.98
C LEU A 92 12.27 8.13 2.60
N SER A 93 11.89 6.87 2.42
CA SER A 93 10.52 6.46 2.08
C SER A 93 9.53 6.75 3.21
N LEU A 94 9.95 6.64 4.47
CA LEU A 94 9.13 7.03 5.63
C LEU A 94 8.78 8.51 5.60
N GLY A 95 9.74 9.38 5.22
CA GLY A 95 9.48 10.82 5.07
C GLY A 95 8.42 11.12 4.02
N LEU A 96 8.47 10.44 2.87
CA LEU A 96 7.50 10.60 1.79
C LEU A 96 6.13 10.01 2.14
N SER A 97 6.10 8.82 2.75
CA SER A 97 4.86 8.16 3.17
C SER A 97 4.13 8.94 4.26
N TYR A 98 4.88 9.65 5.11
CA TYR A 98 4.31 10.49 6.16
C TYR A 98 3.75 11.82 5.64
N TYR A 99 4.24 12.32 4.50
CA TYR A 99 3.82 13.60 3.93
C TYR A 99 2.31 13.62 3.61
N VAL A 100 1.78 12.57 2.98
CA VAL A 100 0.38 12.55 2.53
C VAL A 100 -0.62 12.52 3.71
N PRO A 101 -0.50 11.60 4.69
CA PRO A 101 -1.41 11.61 5.85
C PRO A 101 -1.32 12.90 6.65
N MET A 102 -0.13 13.51 6.75
CA MET A 102 0.06 14.78 7.44
C MET A 102 -0.69 15.91 6.73
N GLU A 103 -0.60 15.99 5.40
CA GLU A 103 -1.32 17.00 4.60
C GLU A 103 -2.83 16.85 4.76
N ILE A 104 -3.35 15.63 4.64
CA ILE A 104 -4.80 15.35 4.79
C ILE A 104 -5.27 15.66 6.21
N THR A 105 -4.58 15.16 7.24
CA THR A 105 -4.95 15.37 8.64
C THR A 105 -4.91 16.85 9.01
N TRP A 106 -3.91 17.57 8.49
CA TRP A 106 -3.81 19.00 8.71
C TRP A 106 -4.96 19.77 8.06
N GLN A 107 -5.34 19.45 6.82
CA GLN A 107 -6.48 20.10 6.15
C GLN A 107 -7.80 19.92 6.93
N MET A 108 -8.02 18.76 7.57
CA MET A 108 -9.22 18.51 8.37
C MET A 108 -9.26 19.28 9.71
N ILE A 109 -8.09 19.62 10.26
CA ILE A 109 -7.94 20.19 11.60
C ILE A 109 -7.61 21.70 11.56
N ALA A 110 -7.05 22.19 10.45
CA ALA A 110 -6.58 23.56 10.29
C ALA A 110 -7.66 24.60 10.64
N ASP A 111 -8.91 24.37 10.21
CA ASP A 111 -10.03 25.28 10.47
C ASP A 111 -10.45 25.32 11.95
N ARG A 112 -10.07 24.31 12.74
CA ARG A 112 -10.42 24.18 14.16
C ARG A 112 -9.31 24.63 15.11
N VAL A 113 -8.10 24.87 14.60
CA VAL A 113 -6.93 25.20 15.44
C VAL A 113 -6.60 26.69 15.33
N PRO A 114 -6.49 27.42 16.46
CA PRO A 114 -6.05 28.81 16.43
C PRO A 114 -4.64 28.93 15.84
N PRO A 115 -4.35 29.97 15.02
CA PRO A 115 -3.07 30.10 14.31
C PRO A 115 -1.85 30.16 15.26
N LYS A 116 -2.06 30.59 16.51
CA LYS A 116 -1.01 30.62 17.55
C LYS A 116 -0.54 29.23 17.99
N PHE A 117 -1.41 28.22 17.92
CA PHE A 117 -1.11 26.84 18.33
C PHE A 117 -0.88 25.91 17.13
N ALA A 118 -0.94 26.42 15.90
CA ALA A 118 -0.83 25.63 14.68
C ALA A 118 0.47 24.80 14.63
N ASN A 119 1.62 25.40 14.92
CA ASN A 119 2.91 24.70 14.93
C ASN A 119 2.97 23.59 16.00
N TRP A 120 2.38 23.84 17.17
CA TRP A 120 2.36 22.85 18.26
C TRP A 120 1.39 21.71 17.97
N ALA A 121 0.23 22.01 17.38
CA ALA A 121 -0.72 21.01 16.90
C ALA A 121 -0.11 20.12 15.80
N GLN A 122 0.61 20.71 14.84
CA GLN A 122 1.35 19.94 13.83
C GLN A 122 2.41 19.04 14.48
N ALA A 123 3.18 19.55 15.45
CA ALA A 123 4.17 18.75 16.17
C ALA A 123 3.52 17.59 16.95
N ALA A 124 2.38 17.83 17.59
CA ALA A 124 1.64 16.81 18.32
C ALA A 124 1.11 15.70 17.40
N ILE A 125 0.56 16.05 16.23
CA ILE A 125 0.11 15.07 15.21
C ILE A 125 1.30 14.23 14.72
N ARG A 126 2.44 14.88 14.45
CA ARG A 126 3.69 14.20 14.07
C ARG A 126 4.16 13.20 15.10
N LEU A 127 4.23 13.62 16.35
CA LEU A 127 4.64 12.76 17.44
C LEU A 127 3.66 11.61 17.64
N ASN A 128 2.35 11.85 17.56
CA ASN A 128 1.35 10.82 17.74
C ASN A 128 1.47 9.72 16.68
N VAL A 129 1.58 10.07 15.40
CA VAL A 129 1.71 9.05 14.35
C VAL A 129 3.03 8.30 14.45
N LEU A 130 4.14 8.99 14.79
CA LEU A 130 5.43 8.33 15.00
C LEU A 130 5.36 7.33 16.17
N LEU A 131 4.67 7.67 17.25
CA LEU A 131 4.46 6.79 18.39
C LEU A 131 3.64 5.55 18.02
N VAL A 132 2.59 5.73 17.21
CA VAL A 132 1.79 4.59 16.70
C VAL A 132 2.64 3.68 15.83
N LEU A 133 3.44 4.24 14.91
CA LEU A 133 4.34 3.46 14.06
C LEU A 133 5.38 2.69 14.89
N LEU A 134 5.95 3.33 15.91
CA LEU A 134 6.91 2.70 16.82
C LEU A 134 6.25 1.57 17.63
N ALA A 135 5.03 1.77 18.11
CA ALA A 135 4.28 0.74 18.81
C ALA A 135 4.03 -0.49 17.91
N ILE A 136 3.65 -0.27 16.65
CA ILE A 136 3.49 -1.35 15.66
C ILE A 136 4.82 -2.07 15.42
N ALA A 137 5.93 -1.34 15.29
CA ALA A 137 7.25 -1.92 15.08
C ALA A 137 7.71 -2.82 16.25
N ILE A 138 7.35 -2.47 17.49
CA ILE A 138 7.66 -3.30 18.67
C ILE A 138 6.80 -4.58 18.69
N VAL A 139 5.57 -4.50 18.18
CA VAL A 139 4.58 -5.60 18.16
C VAL A 139 4.67 -6.44 16.88
N ALA A 140 5.56 -6.16 15.94
CA ALA A 140 5.66 -6.91 14.68
C ALA A 140 7.01 -7.65 14.60
N PRO A 141 7.14 -8.84 15.22
CA PRO A 141 8.36 -9.64 15.14
C PRO A 141 8.65 -10.19 13.73
N GLN A 142 7.60 -10.36 12.92
CA GLN A 142 7.67 -10.78 11.51
C GLN A 142 6.90 -9.80 10.65
N ILE A 143 7.51 -9.30 9.57
CA ILE A 143 6.92 -8.25 8.72
C ILE A 143 5.88 -8.81 7.74
N GLU A 144 6.05 -10.07 7.30
CA GLU A 144 5.21 -10.69 6.27
C GLU A 144 3.71 -10.74 6.61
N PRO A 145 3.29 -11.23 7.79
CA PRO A 145 1.87 -11.32 8.10
C PRO A 145 1.21 -9.95 8.19
N PHE A 146 1.95 -8.92 8.64
CA PHE A 146 1.45 -7.54 8.70
C PHE A 146 1.31 -6.92 7.32
N VAL A 147 2.23 -7.21 6.38
CA VAL A 147 2.11 -6.77 4.98
C VAL A 147 0.90 -7.41 4.31
N GLY A 148 0.68 -8.71 4.53
CA GLY A 148 -0.53 -9.40 4.04
C GLY A 148 -1.82 -8.82 4.63
N LEU A 149 -1.81 -8.47 5.92
CA LEU A 149 -2.95 -7.85 6.59
C LEU A 149 -3.23 -6.44 6.06
N ALA A 150 -2.19 -5.62 5.90
CA ALA A 150 -2.31 -4.28 5.31
C ALA A 150 -2.82 -4.34 3.85
N GLY A 151 -2.33 -5.30 3.06
CA GLY A 151 -2.80 -5.52 1.69
C GLY A 151 -4.23 -6.02 1.58
N SER A 152 -4.69 -6.88 2.50
CA SER A 152 -6.05 -7.39 2.50
C SER A 152 -7.06 -6.34 2.96
N ILE A 153 -6.77 -5.64 4.07
CA ILE A 153 -7.64 -4.57 4.59
C ILE A 153 -7.58 -3.35 3.68
N GLY A 154 -6.39 -2.83 3.43
CA GLY A 154 -6.16 -1.63 2.63
C GLY A 154 -6.49 -1.86 1.15
N GLY A 155 -5.92 -2.89 0.54
CA GLY A 155 -6.17 -3.24 -0.86
C GLY A 155 -7.62 -3.66 -1.12
N GLY A 156 -8.17 -4.56 -0.29
CA GLY A 156 -9.56 -5.00 -0.44
C GLY A 156 -10.56 -3.85 -0.29
N THR A 157 -10.39 -3.01 0.73
CA THR A 157 -11.35 -1.95 1.05
C THR A 157 -11.14 -0.69 0.20
N LEU A 158 -9.92 -0.15 0.16
CA LEU A 158 -9.65 1.16 -0.47
C LEU A 158 -9.42 1.07 -1.97
N VAL A 159 -8.83 -0.03 -2.47
CA VAL A 159 -8.53 -0.16 -3.91
C VAL A 159 -9.68 -0.78 -4.67
N VAL A 160 -10.39 -1.74 -4.07
CA VAL A 160 -11.46 -2.48 -4.77
C VAL A 160 -12.84 -2.00 -4.34
N ILE A 161 -13.19 -2.11 -3.06
CA ILE A 161 -14.57 -1.84 -2.60
C ILE A 161 -14.93 -0.35 -2.77
N TYR A 162 -14.07 0.57 -2.37
CA TYR A 162 -14.39 2.00 -2.39
C TYR A 162 -14.61 2.56 -3.81
N PRO A 163 -13.75 2.29 -4.82
CA PRO A 163 -13.99 2.75 -6.18
C PRO A 163 -15.22 2.11 -6.82
N VAL A 164 -15.50 0.84 -6.52
CA VAL A 164 -16.72 0.16 -6.99
C VAL A 164 -17.97 0.81 -6.41
N MET A 165 -17.98 1.12 -5.11
CA MET A 165 -19.08 1.83 -4.47
C MET A 165 -19.29 3.21 -5.09
N LEU A 166 -18.21 3.97 -5.31
CA LEU A 166 -18.27 5.27 -5.97
C LEU A 166 -18.83 5.17 -7.39
N ASP A 167 -18.32 4.24 -8.21
CA ASP A 167 -18.79 4.06 -9.59
C ASP A 167 -20.29 3.67 -9.64
N VAL A 168 -20.76 2.85 -8.69
CA VAL A 168 -22.19 2.51 -8.58
C VAL A 168 -23.02 3.73 -8.19
N VAL A 169 -22.62 4.50 -7.17
CA VAL A 169 -23.37 5.68 -6.70
C VAL A 169 -23.42 6.77 -7.77
N PHE A 170 -22.29 7.07 -8.42
CA PHE A 170 -22.24 8.09 -9.48
C PHE A 170 -23.11 7.69 -10.67
N ARG A 171 -23.03 6.43 -11.13
CA ARG A 171 -23.86 5.96 -12.26
C ARG A 171 -25.32 5.82 -11.91
N TRP A 172 -25.65 5.54 -10.65
CA TRP A 172 -27.02 5.54 -10.16
C TRP A 172 -27.68 6.91 -10.29
N SER A 173 -26.92 7.99 -10.04
CA SER A 173 -27.42 9.36 -10.23
C SER A 173 -27.64 9.72 -11.71
N THR A 174 -26.87 9.14 -12.62
CA THR A 174 -26.95 9.44 -14.07
C THR A 174 -27.90 8.50 -14.82
N GLY A 175 -28.25 7.34 -14.24
CA GLY A 175 -29.09 6.32 -14.88
C GLY A 175 -28.39 5.49 -15.97
N ASP A 176 -27.13 5.82 -16.29
CA ASP A 176 -26.33 5.21 -17.36
C ASP A 176 -25.58 3.95 -16.89
N PHE A 177 -26.31 2.84 -16.81
CA PHE A 177 -25.72 1.52 -16.53
C PHE A 177 -25.18 0.78 -17.78
N GLY A 178 -25.27 1.40 -18.96
CA GLY A 178 -24.88 0.82 -20.25
C GLY A 178 -25.83 -0.28 -20.75
N LEU A 179 -25.59 -0.74 -21.98
CA LEU A 179 -26.33 -1.86 -22.57
C LEU A 179 -26.23 -3.11 -21.66
N PHE A 180 -27.39 -3.72 -21.39
CA PHE A 180 -27.53 -4.94 -20.59
C PHE A 180 -27.08 -4.84 -19.12
N ARG A 181 -26.93 -3.63 -18.54
CA ARG A 181 -26.41 -3.43 -17.16
C ARG A 181 -25.05 -4.08 -16.91
N TRP A 182 -24.23 -4.25 -17.97
CA TRP A 182 -22.91 -4.88 -17.87
C TRP A 182 -22.01 -4.24 -16.81
N HIS A 183 -22.06 -2.91 -16.66
CA HIS A 183 -21.31 -2.19 -15.62
C HIS A 183 -21.70 -2.63 -14.20
N LEU A 184 -22.97 -2.95 -13.96
CA LEU A 184 -23.46 -3.41 -12.67
C LEU A 184 -22.95 -4.83 -12.37
N VAL A 185 -22.96 -5.72 -13.36
CA VAL A 185 -22.40 -7.08 -13.24
C VAL A 185 -20.89 -7.01 -12.95
N LYS A 186 -20.15 -6.20 -13.71
CA LYS A 186 -18.71 -5.96 -13.49
C LYS A 186 -18.43 -5.46 -12.06
N ASN A 187 -19.19 -4.46 -11.61
CA ASN A 187 -19.04 -3.88 -10.28
C ASN A 187 -19.39 -4.88 -9.18
N CYS A 188 -20.44 -5.69 -9.36
CA CYS A 188 -20.78 -6.77 -8.43
C CYS A 188 -19.67 -7.82 -8.34
N LEU A 189 -19.10 -8.24 -9.47
CA LEU A 189 -17.98 -9.18 -9.49
C LEU A 189 -16.73 -8.61 -8.79
N LEU A 190 -16.39 -7.35 -9.06
CA LEU A 190 -15.26 -6.67 -8.40
C LEU A 190 -15.50 -6.52 -6.89
N PHE A 191 -16.72 -6.20 -6.47
CA PHE A 191 -17.08 -6.11 -5.06
C PHE A 191 -16.91 -7.47 -4.35
N MET A 192 -17.40 -8.55 -4.97
CA MET A 192 -17.24 -9.92 -4.44
C MET A 192 -15.76 -10.31 -4.36
N PHE A 193 -14.97 -9.94 -5.36
CA PHE A 193 -13.51 -10.15 -5.33
C PHE A 193 -12.83 -9.37 -4.20
N GLY A 194 -13.21 -8.10 -4.00
CA GLY A 194 -12.71 -7.27 -2.91
C GLY A 194 -13.04 -7.86 -1.53
N LEU A 195 -14.27 -8.35 -1.34
CA LEU A 195 -14.67 -9.05 -0.12
C LEU A 195 -13.90 -10.36 0.08
N PHE A 196 -13.68 -11.12 -0.99
CA PHE A 196 -12.88 -12.34 -0.94
C PHE A 196 -11.44 -12.04 -0.47
N VAL A 197 -10.78 -11.06 -1.08
CA VAL A 197 -9.42 -10.62 -0.70
C VAL A 197 -9.39 -10.15 0.76
N LEU A 198 -10.40 -9.37 1.18
CA LEU A 198 -10.50 -8.87 2.55
C LEU A 198 -10.66 -10.01 3.57
N ILE A 199 -11.65 -10.89 3.39
CA ILE A 199 -11.97 -11.96 4.35
C ILE A 199 -10.84 -12.98 4.39
N VAL A 200 -10.44 -13.49 3.23
CA VAL A 200 -9.44 -14.55 3.15
C VAL A 200 -8.07 -14.02 3.56
N GLY A 201 -7.67 -12.84 3.06
CA GLY A 201 -6.38 -12.25 3.42
C GLY A 201 -6.28 -11.92 4.90
N THR A 202 -7.33 -11.32 5.50
CA THR A 202 -7.33 -11.04 6.95
C THR A 202 -7.29 -12.32 7.77
N TYR A 203 -8.06 -13.34 7.40
CA TYR A 203 -8.09 -14.61 8.11
C TYR A 203 -6.71 -15.28 8.15
N PHE A 204 -6.05 -15.41 7.00
CA PHE A 204 -4.72 -16.03 6.92
C PHE A 204 -3.65 -15.20 7.61
N SER A 205 -3.65 -13.87 7.45
CA SER A 205 -2.67 -13.02 8.13
C SER A 205 -2.83 -13.03 9.64
N VAL A 206 -4.06 -13.04 10.17
CA VAL A 206 -4.28 -13.14 11.62
C VAL A 206 -3.83 -14.50 12.16
N MET A 207 -4.08 -15.58 11.42
CA MET A 207 -3.62 -16.93 11.80
C MET A 207 -2.09 -17.00 11.85
N GLU A 208 -1.41 -16.49 10.83
CA GLU A 208 0.06 -16.40 10.78
C GLU A 208 0.63 -15.53 11.91
N ILE A 209 -0.02 -14.42 12.27
CA ILE A 209 0.37 -13.60 13.43
C ILE A 209 0.25 -14.40 14.72
N VAL A 210 -0.88 -15.06 14.95
CA VAL A 210 -1.11 -15.85 16.18
C VAL A 210 -0.10 -16.99 16.31
N ASP A 211 0.19 -17.68 15.21
CA ASP A 211 1.17 -18.76 15.19
C ASP A 211 2.60 -18.24 15.41
N SER A 212 2.93 -17.04 14.92
CA SER A 212 4.24 -16.41 15.16
C SER A 212 4.48 -16.04 16.64
N TYR A 213 3.42 -15.94 17.45
CA TYR A 213 3.49 -15.58 18.87
C TYR A 213 3.47 -16.78 19.83
N ARG A 214 3.33 -18.00 19.29
CA ARG A 214 3.22 -19.24 20.06
C ARG A 214 4.56 -19.97 20.13
#